data_AF-V5GFA1-F1
#
_entry.id   AF-V5GFA1-F1
#
_cell.length_a   1.000
_cell.length_b   1.000
_cell.length_c   1.000
_cell.angle_alpha   90.00
_cell.angle_beta   90.00
_cell.angle_gamma   90.00
#
_symmetry.space_group_name_H-M   'P 1'
#
loop_
_entity.id
_entity.type
_entity.pdbx_description
1 polymer ?
#
loop_
_entity_poly.entity_id
_entity_poly.type
_entity_poly.pdbx_seq_one_letter_code
_entity_poly.pdbx_strand_id
1 'polypeptide(L)'
;MLLVLCPIILEEIVNADSGAPCSPRHLKKRQFIDSVKKALVPHGTSKQLTEAAAVTCVKLCKASTYINILDSNNVVFALVQVVINDLKLLLFNPAKPFVRSQATVTQDVELMIDCFVSCFRINPHNNEALKVCLHAGAGAP
;
A
#
# COMPACT_ATOMS: atom_id res chain seq x y z
N MET A 1 2.39 9.39 -4.85
CA MET A 1 1.99 10.31 -3.77
C MET A 1 3.12 11.30 -3.54
N LEU A 2 2.92 12.60 -3.80
CA LEU A 2 3.98 13.61 -3.61
C LEU A 2 4.37 13.81 -2.14
N LEU A 3 3.49 13.47 -1.19
CA LEU A 3 3.74 13.63 0.24
C LEU A 3 4.98 12.87 0.75
N VAL A 4 5.40 11.80 0.06
CA VAL A 4 6.66 11.08 0.34
C VAL A 4 7.88 12.00 0.23
N LEU A 5 7.82 13.04 -0.60
CA LEU A 5 8.88 14.04 -0.76
C LEU A 5 8.91 15.08 0.37
N CYS A 6 7.96 15.00 1.32
CA CYS A 6 7.86 15.92 2.45
C CYS A 6 7.98 15.13 3.77
N PRO A 7 9.15 14.58 4.10
CA PRO A 7 9.32 13.67 5.24
C PRO A 7 8.89 14.28 6.57
N ILE A 8 9.21 15.55 6.82
CA ILE A 8 8.81 16.27 8.05
C ILE A 8 7.29 16.32 8.22
N ILE A 9 6.56 16.55 7.12
CA ILE A 9 5.09 16.62 7.15
C ILE A 9 4.51 15.22 7.34
N LEU A 10 5.12 14.21 6.70
CA LEU A 10 4.68 12.83 6.82
C LEU A 10 4.93 12.29 8.23
N GLU A 11 6.08 12.61 8.83
CA GLU A 11 6.42 12.31 10.21
C GLU A 11 5.38 12.88 11.18
N GLU A 12 5.04 14.17 11.04
CA GLU A 12 4.03 14.82 11.86
C GLU A 12 2.65 14.14 11.74
N ILE A 13 2.27 13.73 10.53
CA ILE A 13 1.02 13.01 10.28
C ILE A 13 1.04 11.62 10.92
N VAL A 14 2.13 10.86 10.75
CA VAL A 14 2.27 9.51 11.30
C VAL A 14 2.30 9.54 12.83
N ASN A 15 3.06 10.46 13.43
CA ASN A 15 3.14 10.62 14.88
C ASN A 15 1.80 11.04 15.50
N ALA A 16 0.94 11.74 14.73
CA ALA A 16 -0.39 12.11 15.19
C ALA A 16 -1.35 10.92 15.37
N ASP A 17 -1.03 9.76 14.80
CA ASP A 17 -1.76 8.51 15.07
C ASP A 17 -1.40 7.94 16.45
N SER A 18 -0.22 8.28 16.99
CA SER A 18 0.21 7.96 18.36
C SER A 18 -0.16 9.04 19.39
N GLY A 19 -1.01 10.01 19.00
CA GLY A 19 -1.50 11.06 19.90
C GLY A 19 -0.67 12.35 19.90
N ALA A 20 0.36 12.46 19.06
CA ALA A 20 1.11 13.72 18.91
C ALA A 20 0.23 14.83 18.28
N PRO A 21 0.48 16.11 18.60
CA PRO A 21 -0.22 17.20 17.95
C PRO A 21 0.10 17.27 16.45
N CYS A 22 -0.93 17.50 15.64
CA CYS A 22 -0.82 17.72 14.20
C CYS A 22 -1.24 19.16 13.87
N SER A 23 -0.41 19.88 13.14
CA SER A 23 -0.65 21.26 12.75
C SER A 23 -1.93 21.39 11.92
N PRO A 24 -2.78 22.42 12.17
CA PRO A 24 -4.00 22.64 11.40
C PRO A 24 -3.76 22.71 9.88
N ARG A 25 -2.62 23.24 9.44
CA ARG A 25 -2.24 23.32 8.02
C ARG A 25 -1.99 21.95 7.38
N HIS A 26 -1.75 20.91 8.17
CA HIS A 26 -1.50 19.54 7.71
C HIS A 26 -2.74 18.64 7.82
N LEU A 27 -3.84 19.11 8.42
CA LEU A 27 -5.03 18.31 8.65
C LEU A 27 -5.63 17.72 7.37
N LYS A 28 -5.65 18.47 6.26
CA LYS A 28 -6.11 17.95 4.95
C LYS A 28 -5.22 16.80 4.42
N LYS A 29 -3.91 16.90 4.64
CA LYS A 29 -2.94 15.86 4.24
C LYS A 29 -3.09 14.61 5.10
N ARG A 30 -3.33 14.78 6.40
CA ARG A 30 -3.69 13.69 7.32
C ARG A 30 -4.98 12.99 6.88
N GLN A 31 -6.05 13.75 6.65
CA GLN A 31 -7.33 13.22 6.19
C GLN A 31 -7.20 12.43 4.89
N PHE A 32 -6.36 12.92 3.95
CA PHE A 32 -6.04 12.16 2.74
C PHE A 32 -5.40 10.80 3.05
N ILE A 33 -4.40 10.74 3.93
CA ILE A 33 -3.78 9.47 4.35
C ILE A 33 -4.80 8.55 5.03
N ASP A 34 -5.67 9.09 5.89
CA ASP A 34 -6.71 8.32 6.55
C ASP A 34 -7.73 7.76 5.56
N SER A 35 -8.12 8.54 4.55
CA SER A 35 -8.98 8.08 3.46
C SER A 35 -8.31 6.97 2.65
N VAL A 36 -7.01 7.07 2.38
CA VAL A 36 -6.26 6.01 1.68
C VAL A 36 -6.24 4.72 2.50
N LYS A 37 -5.92 4.80 3.80
CA LYS A 37 -5.94 3.63 4.70
C LYS A 37 -7.32 2.97 4.71
N LYS A 38 -8.39 3.75 4.89
CA LYS A 38 -9.77 3.25 4.93
C LYS A 38 -10.24 2.62 3.62
N ALA A 39 -9.79 3.15 2.48
CA ALA A 39 -10.20 2.66 1.16
C ALA A 39 -9.61 1.30 0.77
N LEU A 40 -8.56 0.84 1.46
CA LEU A 40 -8.02 -0.52 1.27
C LEU A 40 -8.87 -1.60 1.96
N VAL A 41 -9.62 -1.22 3.00
CA VAL A 41 -10.45 -2.17 3.75
C VAL A 41 -11.77 -2.40 2.98
N PRO A 42 -12.25 -3.65 2.82
CA PRO A 42 -13.43 -3.98 2.00
C PRO A 42 -14.79 -3.41 2.45
N HIS A 43 -14.85 -2.53 3.46
CA HIS A 43 -16.10 -2.03 4.03
C HIS A 43 -16.61 -0.77 3.29
N GLY A 44 -17.44 -0.99 2.26
CA GLY A 44 -18.38 0.01 1.75
C GLY A 44 -17.79 1.21 1.00
N THR A 45 -16.53 1.15 0.59
CA THR A 45 -15.87 2.23 -0.17
C THR A 45 -16.09 2.07 -1.68
N SER A 46 -16.11 3.20 -2.41
CA SER A 46 -16.25 3.17 -3.87
C SER A 46 -15.10 2.39 -4.52
N LYS A 47 -15.41 1.55 -5.50
CA LYS A 47 -14.41 0.78 -6.28
C LYS A 47 -13.26 1.68 -6.76
N GLN A 48 -13.57 2.88 -7.26
CA GLN A 48 -12.58 3.83 -7.75
C GLN A 48 -11.63 4.33 -6.65
N LEU A 49 -12.15 4.52 -5.43
CA LEU A 49 -11.33 4.92 -4.28
C LEU A 49 -10.41 3.78 -3.85
N THR A 50 -10.91 2.55 -3.83
CA THR A 50 -10.10 1.36 -3.54
C THR A 50 -8.98 1.18 -4.56
N GLU A 51 -9.26 1.35 -5.85
CA GLU A 51 -8.25 1.28 -6.92
C GLU A 51 -7.19 2.37 -6.76
N ALA A 52 -7.61 3.62 -6.51
CA ALA A 52 -6.68 4.73 -6.30
C ALA A 52 -5.82 4.54 -5.04
N ALA A 53 -6.41 4.00 -3.96
CA ALA A 53 -5.71 3.66 -2.74
C ALA A 53 -4.69 2.54 -2.97
N ALA A 54 -5.04 1.48 -3.70
CA ALA A 54 -4.13 0.41 -4.06
C ALA A 54 -2.90 0.95 -4.81
N VAL A 55 -3.11 1.74 -5.87
CA VAL A 55 -2.01 2.38 -6.63
C VAL A 55 -1.15 3.26 -5.73
N THR A 56 -1.78 4.02 -4.84
CA THR A 56 -1.07 4.91 -3.91
C THR A 56 -0.21 4.13 -2.92
N CYS A 57 -0.74 3.04 -2.35
CA CYS A 57 -0.05 2.23 -1.36
C CYS A 57 1.05 1.38 -1.97
N VAL A 58 0.92 0.89 -3.21
CA VAL A 58 2.04 0.23 -3.91
C VAL A 58 3.20 1.21 -4.13
N LYS A 59 2.89 2.45 -4.57
CA LYS A 59 3.92 3.49 -4.71
C LYS A 59 4.57 3.83 -3.38
N LEU A 60 3.82 3.79 -2.27
CA LEU A 60 4.35 3.97 -0.93
C LEU A 60 5.27 2.82 -0.52
N CYS A 61 4.86 1.56 -0.73
CA CYS A 61 5.69 0.37 -0.49
C CYS A 61 7.01 0.48 -1.24
N LYS A 62 6.96 0.77 -2.55
CA LYS A 62 8.15 0.95 -3.38
C LYS A 62 9.05 2.05 -2.85
N ALA A 63 8.48 3.22 -2.52
CA ALA A 63 9.24 4.34 -1.97
C ALA A 63 9.96 3.99 -0.66
N SER A 64 9.30 3.24 0.24
CA SER A 64 9.89 2.84 1.53
C SER A 64 11.15 1.99 1.40
N THR A 65 11.35 1.32 0.25
CA THR A 65 12.52 0.46 -0.01
C THR A 65 13.77 1.21 -0.47
N TYR A 66 13.65 2.51 -0.79
CA TYR A 66 14.80 3.35 -1.14
C TYR A 66 15.50 3.96 0.07
N ILE A 67 14.89 3.84 1.25
CA ILE A 67 15.47 4.21 2.54
C ILE A 67 15.67 2.90 3.31
N ASN A 68 16.70 2.81 4.15
CA ASN A 68 16.91 1.63 4.97
C ASN A 68 15.66 1.38 5.85
N ILE A 69 15.07 0.19 5.75
CA ILE A 69 13.85 -0.17 6.49
C ILE A 69 14.11 -0.38 7.99
N LEU A 70 15.38 -0.56 8.38
CA LEU A 70 15.81 -0.63 9.77
C LEU A 70 16.06 0.76 10.38
N ASP A 71 16.03 1.83 9.57
CA ASP A 71 16.13 3.19 10.06
C ASP A 71 14.79 3.61 10.70
N SER A 72 14.81 3.92 11.99
CA SER A 72 13.64 4.38 12.73
C SER A 72 13.07 5.71 12.21
N ASN A 73 13.87 6.50 11.48
CA ASN A 73 13.43 7.74 10.84
C ASN A 73 12.71 7.49 9.50
N ASN A 74 12.63 6.23 9.05
CA ASN A 74 11.90 5.86 7.84
C ASN A 74 10.38 5.88 8.10
N VAL A 75 9.83 7.09 8.23
CA VAL A 75 8.39 7.33 8.45
C VAL A 75 7.52 6.83 7.30
N VAL A 76 8.08 6.72 6.10
CA VAL A 76 7.43 6.10 4.94
C VAL A 76 7.20 4.62 5.22
N PHE A 77 8.21 3.92 5.75
CA PHE A 77 8.09 2.51 6.13
C PHE A 77 7.14 2.30 7.32
N ALA A 78 7.15 3.19 8.31
CA ALA A 78 6.17 3.16 9.40
C ALA A 78 4.72 3.21 8.87
N LEU A 79 4.46 4.07 7.87
CA LEU A 79 3.15 4.11 7.22
C LEU A 79 2.86 2.83 6.40
N VAL A 80 3.87 2.26 5.72
CA VAL A 80 3.72 0.99 4.99
C VAL A 80 3.31 -0.15 5.92
N GLN A 81 3.87 -0.24 7.13
CA GLN A 81 3.51 -1.28 8.10
C GLN A 81 2.01 -1.29 8.42
N VAL A 82 1.36 -0.13 8.40
CA VAL A 82 -0.09 -0.01 8.67
C VAL A 82 -0.94 -0.56 7.53
N VAL A 83 -0.50 -0.43 6.27
CA VAL A 83 -1.33 -0.71 5.08
C VAL A 83 -0.94 -1.97 4.31
N ILE A 84 0.26 -2.51 4.52
CA ILE A 84 0.83 -3.57 3.67
C ILE A 84 0.02 -4.86 3.68
N ASN A 85 -0.59 -5.21 4.81
CA ASN A 85 -1.37 -6.44 4.92
C ASN A 85 -2.69 -6.33 4.14
N ASP A 86 -3.43 -5.24 4.33
CA ASP A 86 -4.66 -4.98 3.59
C ASP A 86 -4.39 -4.86 2.08
N LEU A 87 -3.28 -4.20 1.72
CA LEU A 87 -2.87 -4.10 0.32
C LEU A 87 -2.58 -5.47 -0.30
N LYS A 88 -1.88 -6.36 0.42
CA LYS A 88 -1.62 -7.74 -0.04
C LYS A 88 -2.92 -8.51 -0.20
N LEU A 89 -3.81 -8.42 0.78
CA LEU A 89 -5.13 -9.06 0.73
C LEU A 89 -6.00 -8.51 -0.40
N LEU A 90 -5.81 -7.25 -0.81
CA LEU A 90 -6.55 -6.67 -1.93
C LEU A 90 -5.99 -7.11 -3.27
N LEU A 91 -4.66 -7.06 -3.46
CA LEU A 91 -4.02 -7.31 -4.75
C LEU A 91 -3.88 -8.80 -5.06
N PHE A 92 -3.67 -9.64 -4.05
CA PHE A 92 -3.37 -11.07 -4.21
C PHE A 92 -4.49 -11.93 -3.63
N ASN A 93 -5.75 -11.56 -3.80
CA ASN A 93 -6.88 -12.41 -3.41
C ASN A 93 -7.35 -13.26 -4.61
N PRO A 94 -7.13 -14.58 -4.58
CA PRO A 94 -7.58 -15.45 -5.68
C PRO A 94 -9.11 -15.55 -5.77
N ALA A 95 -9.83 -15.39 -4.65
CA ALA A 95 -11.28 -15.42 -4.63
C ALA A 95 -11.91 -14.13 -5.19
N LYS A 96 -11.16 -13.02 -5.21
CA LYS A 96 -11.59 -11.74 -5.76
C LYS A 96 -10.43 -11.02 -6.44
N PRO A 97 -10.10 -11.38 -7.69
CA PRO A 97 -8.98 -10.78 -8.41
C PRO A 97 -9.11 -9.25 -8.50
N PHE A 98 -7.99 -8.55 -8.36
CA PHE A 98 -7.95 -7.08 -8.40
C PHE A 98 -8.21 -6.49 -9.79
N VAL A 99 -8.19 -7.32 -10.85
CA VAL A 99 -8.29 -6.89 -12.25
C VAL A 99 -9.48 -5.93 -12.45
N ARG A 100 -9.18 -4.68 -12.78
CA ARG A 100 -10.17 -3.59 -12.80
C ARG A 100 -11.04 -3.67 -14.05
N SER A 101 -10.42 -3.92 -15.20
CA SER A 101 -11.04 -4.18 -16.51
C SER A 101 -10.07 -4.90 -17.44
N GLN A 102 -10.56 -5.56 -18.50
CA GLN A 102 -9.70 -6.19 -19.52
C GLN A 102 -8.70 -5.20 -20.15
N ALA A 103 -9.10 -3.94 -20.36
CA ALA A 103 -8.25 -2.90 -20.93
C ALA A 103 -7.08 -2.47 -20.01
N THR A 104 -7.14 -2.79 -18.71
CA THR A 104 -6.16 -2.38 -17.70
C THR A 104 -5.36 -3.54 -17.12
N VAL A 105 -5.56 -4.77 -17.61
CA VAL A 105 -4.89 -5.99 -17.12
C VAL A 105 -3.37 -5.82 -17.05
N THR A 106 -2.74 -5.30 -18.10
CA THR A 106 -1.28 -5.10 -18.10
C THR A 106 -0.83 -4.16 -16.98
N GLN A 107 -1.55 -3.06 -16.77
CA GLN A 107 -1.23 -2.09 -15.72
C GLN A 107 -1.46 -2.68 -14.32
N ASP A 108 -2.48 -3.52 -14.17
CA ASP A 108 -2.78 -4.21 -12.91
C ASP A 108 -1.69 -5.22 -12.57
N VAL A 109 -1.22 -5.97 -13.57
CA VAL A 109 -0.12 -6.92 -13.40
C VAL A 109 1.18 -6.19 -13.06
N GLU A 110 1.51 -5.08 -13.73
CA GLU A 110 2.68 -4.25 -13.39
C GLU A 110 2.59 -3.71 -11.96
N LEU A 111 1.40 -3.27 -11.54
CA LEU A 111 1.16 -2.81 -10.17
C LEU A 111 1.35 -3.94 -9.14
N MET A 112 0.87 -5.14 -9.45
CA MET A 112 1.06 -6.33 -8.62
C MET A 112 2.54 -6.73 -8.53
N ILE A 113 3.29 -6.67 -9.64
CA ILE A 113 4.74 -6.92 -9.67
C ILE A 113 5.48 -5.90 -8.80
N ASP A 114 5.16 -4.61 -8.93
CA ASP A 114 5.76 -3.55 -8.12
C ASP A 114 5.49 -3.76 -6.61
N CYS A 115 4.25 -4.14 -6.26
CA CYS A 115 3.90 -4.49 -4.89
C CYS A 115 4.72 -5.69 -4.39
N PHE A 116 4.80 -6.73 -5.21
CA PHE A 116 5.49 -7.96 -4.89
C PHE A 116 6.99 -7.74 -4.64
N VAL A 117 7.69 -7.08 -5.57
CA VAL A 117 9.11 -6.74 -5.44
C VAL A 117 9.36 -5.87 -4.20
N SER A 118 8.46 -4.92 -3.92
CA SER A 118 8.56 -4.08 -2.72
C SER A 118 8.42 -4.91 -1.43
N CYS A 119 7.46 -5.84 -1.38
CA CYS A 119 7.28 -6.75 -0.25
C CYS A 119 8.52 -7.63 -0.02
N PHE A 120 9.13 -8.14 -1.09
CA PHE A 120 10.35 -8.94 -1.01
C PHE A 120 11.54 -8.12 -0.49
N ARG A 121 11.70 -6.87 -0.93
CA ARG A 121 12.73 -5.97 -0.40
C ARG A 121 12.52 -5.63 1.07
N ILE A 122 11.27 -5.50 1.51
CA ILE A 122 10.90 -5.24 2.91
C ILE A 122 11.17 -6.45 3.79
N ASN A 123 10.76 -7.65 3.36
CA ASN A 123 10.97 -8.88 4.11
C ASN A 123 11.20 -10.03 3.12
N PRO A 124 12.47 -10.35 2.81
CA PRO A 124 12.81 -11.35 1.79
C PRO A 124 12.44 -12.77 2.21
N HIS A 125 12.21 -13.00 3.51
CA HIS A 125 11.84 -14.31 4.05
C HIS A 125 10.31 -14.52 4.07
N ASN A 126 9.51 -13.48 3.88
CA ASN A 126 8.05 -13.60 3.84
C ASN A 126 7.58 -13.91 2.41
N ASN A 127 7.43 -15.20 2.11
CA ASN A 127 7.01 -15.71 0.81
C ASN A 127 5.51 -16.01 0.71
N GLU A 128 4.67 -15.57 1.66
CA GLU A 128 3.23 -15.85 1.62
C GLU A 128 2.55 -15.34 0.34
N ALA A 129 2.98 -14.18 -0.17
CA ALA A 129 2.49 -13.65 -1.44
C ALA A 129 2.90 -14.50 -2.66
N LEU A 130 4.07 -15.16 -2.62
CA LEU A 130 4.50 -16.09 -3.68
C LEU A 130 3.60 -17.32 -3.70
N LYS A 131 3.18 -17.82 -2.54
CA LYS A 131 2.32 -19.00 -2.47
C LYS A 131 1.03 -18.77 -3.23
N VAL A 132 0.40 -17.60 -3.10
CA VAL A 132 -0.83 -17.30 -3.85
C VAL A 132 -0.60 -17.34 -5.37
N CYS A 133 0.47 -16.71 -5.86
CA CYS A 133 0.78 -16.65 -7.29
C CYS A 133 1.25 -18.00 -7.86
N LEU A 134 1.84 -18.86 -7.02
CA LEU A 134 2.41 -20.16 -7.41
C LEU A 134 1.47 -21.35 -7.14
N HIS A 135 0.33 -21.15 -6.45
CA HIS A 135 -0.69 -22.20 -6.34
C HIS A 135 -1.27 -22.46 -7.73
N ALA A 136 -0.68 -23.43 -8.44
CA ALA A 136 -1.09 -23.94 -9.75
C ALA A 136 -2.42 -24.73 -9.71
N GLY A 137 -3.38 -24.33 -8.85
CA GLY A 137 -4.50 -25.16 -8.42
C GLY A 137 -5.88 -24.51 -8.46
N ALA A 138 -6.09 -23.43 -9.21
CA ALA A 138 -7.42 -22.93 -9.51
C ALA A 138 -7.49 -22.46 -10.96
N GLY A 139 -7.70 -23.43 -11.87
CA GLY A 139 -8.22 -23.27 -13.22
C GLY A 139 -7.68 -22.09 -14.05
N ALA A 140 -6.66 -22.37 -14.87
CA ALA A 140 -6.68 -21.85 -16.24
C ALA A 140 -7.39 -22.91 -17.10
N PRO A 141 -8.30 -22.58 -18.04
CA PRO A 141 -9.06 -21.34 -18.29
C PRO A 141 -10.53 -21.39 -17.83
#